data_AF-A0A7K7CNH8-F1
#
_entry.id   AF-A0A7K7CNH8-F1
#
_cell.length_a   1.000
_cell.length_b   1.000
_cell.length_c   1.000
_cell.angle_alpha   90.00
_cell.angle_beta   90.00
_cell.angle_gamma   90.00
#
_symmetry.space_group_name_H-M   'P 1'
#
loop_
_entity.id
_entity.type
_entity.pdbx_description
1 polymer ?
#
loop_
_entity_poly.entity_id
_entity_poly.type
_entity_poly.pdbx_seq_one_letter_code
_entity_poly.pdbx_strand_id
1 'polypeptide(L)'
;KADKAALGSKVNCSQFEANMERLNERMQELQSQISGQKQHWNKVQQQFSNAMEEKLDRLELKAFCNRMEDSWNRNIEDLENRMMHDNGAGIKKQLPVPFTCLSCDRMLTMQVPGQ
;
A
#
# COMPACT_ATOMS: atom_id res chain seq x y z
N LYS A 1 75.01 3.00 -33.53
CA LYS A 1 74.19 1.92 -34.15
C LYS A 1 73.72 1.05 -32.99
N ALA A 2 72.44 1.15 -32.59
CA ALA A 2 71.95 0.43 -31.40
C ALA A 2 71.91 -1.08 -31.67
N ASP A 3 72.40 -1.88 -30.73
CA ASP A 3 72.51 -3.32 -30.86
C ASP A 3 71.11 -3.96 -30.93
N LYS A 4 70.77 -4.54 -32.09
CA LYS A 4 69.47 -5.18 -32.35
C LYS A 4 69.23 -6.35 -31.39
N ALA A 5 70.30 -7.00 -30.93
CA ALA A 5 70.25 -8.06 -29.91
C ALA A 5 69.89 -7.52 -28.51
N ALA A 6 70.33 -6.31 -28.15
CA ALA A 6 70.02 -5.68 -26.86
C ALA A 6 68.55 -5.21 -26.76
N LEU A 7 67.87 -5.05 -27.90
CA LEU A 7 66.45 -4.72 -27.96
C LEU A 7 65.54 -5.96 -27.84
N GLY A 8 65.95 -7.09 -28.43
CA GLY A 8 65.17 -8.34 -28.39
C GLY A 8 65.03 -8.96 -26.99
N SER A 9 65.95 -8.63 -26.07
CA SER A 9 65.93 -9.09 -24.67
C SER A 9 65.15 -8.17 -23.72
N LYS A 10 64.76 -6.96 -24.15
CA LYS A 10 64.25 -5.91 -23.25
C LYS A 10 62.78 -6.05 -22.89
N VAL A 11 62.03 -6.79 -23.70
CA VAL A 11 60.65 -7.19 -23.41
C VAL A 11 60.54 -8.65 -23.81
N ASN A 12 60.37 -9.53 -22.82
CA ASN A 12 60.01 -10.91 -23.10
C ASN A 12 58.54 -10.92 -23.57
N CYS A 13 58.32 -10.84 -24.88
CA CYS A 13 56.98 -10.79 -25.47
C CYS A 13 56.10 -11.94 -24.99
N SER A 14 56.65 -13.15 -24.85
CA SER A 14 55.89 -14.31 -24.36
C SER A 14 55.39 -14.12 -22.93
N GLN A 15 56.19 -13.47 -22.07
CA GLN A 15 55.80 -13.20 -20.69
C GLN A 15 54.81 -12.05 -20.57
N PHE A 16 54.91 -11.05 -21.47
CA PHE A 16 53.91 -10.00 -21.58
C PHE A 16 52.56 -10.57 -22.05
N GLU A 17 52.57 -11.42 -23.07
CA GLU A 17 51.38 -12.07 -23.62
C GLU A 17 50.71 -12.98 -22.58
N ALA A 18 51.48 -13.82 -21.88
CA ALA A 18 50.97 -14.65 -20.79
C ALA A 18 50.37 -13.81 -19.64
N ASN A 19 50.97 -12.67 -19.32
CA ASN A 19 50.42 -11.75 -18.31
C ASN A 19 49.13 -11.07 -18.77
N MET A 20 49.06 -10.71 -20.05
CA MET A 20 47.88 -10.10 -20.67
C MET A 20 46.70 -11.08 -20.69
N GLU A 21 46.96 -12.35 -21.01
CA GLU A 21 45.96 -13.41 -21.05
C GLU A 21 45.41 -13.70 -19.65
N ARG A 22 46.30 -13.84 -18.64
CA ARG A 22 45.90 -13.97 -17.23
C ARG A 22 45.11 -12.77 -16.72
N LEU A 23 45.43 -11.55 -17.17
CA LEU A 23 44.67 -10.35 -16.83
C LEU A 23 43.27 -10.39 -17.45
N ASN A 24 43.17 -10.80 -18.71
CA ASN A 24 41.89 -10.95 -19.41
C ASN A 24 40.97 -11.98 -18.73
N GLU A 25 41.50 -13.13 -18.34
CA GLU A 25 40.75 -14.15 -17.57
C GLU A 25 40.18 -13.57 -16.27
N ARG A 26 41.01 -12.87 -15.49
CA ARG A 26 40.58 -12.22 -14.25
C ARG A 26 39.52 -11.15 -14.49
N MET A 27 39.64 -10.38 -15.56
CA MET A 27 38.62 -9.37 -15.92
C MET A 27 37.29 -10.02 -16.30
N GLN A 28 37.31 -11.11 -17.06
CA GLN A 28 36.10 -11.86 -17.41
C GLN A 28 35.44 -12.48 -16.18
N GLU A 29 36.23 -13.04 -15.25
CA GLU A 29 35.73 -13.56 -13.99
C GLU A 29 35.04 -12.47 -13.16
N LEU A 30 35.70 -11.32 -12.97
CA LEU A 30 35.13 -10.15 -12.29
C LEU A 30 33.83 -9.68 -12.96
N GLN A 31 33.80 -9.62 -14.29
CA GLN A 31 32.61 -9.22 -15.04
C GLN A 31 31.45 -10.21 -14.83
N SER A 32 31.74 -11.51 -14.77
CA SER A 32 30.73 -12.54 -14.51
C SER A 32 30.13 -12.41 -13.11
N GLN A 33 30.98 -12.16 -12.10
CA GLN A 33 30.55 -11.97 -10.70
C GLN A 33 29.68 -10.72 -10.55
N ILE A 34 30.11 -9.59 -11.13
CA ILE A 34 29.34 -8.33 -11.11
C ILE A 34 27.98 -8.51 -11.80
N SER A 35 27.96 -9.22 -12.93
CA SER A 35 26.73 -9.47 -13.69
C SER A 35 25.76 -10.38 -12.92
N GLY A 36 26.27 -11.44 -12.30
CA GLY A 36 25.49 -12.32 -11.42
C GLY A 36 24.93 -11.56 -10.22
N GLN A 37 25.73 -10.68 -9.61
CA GLN A 37 25.30 -9.85 -8.50
C GLN A 37 24.21 -8.85 -8.90
N LYS A 38 24.31 -8.23 -10.09
CA LYS A 38 23.29 -7.34 -10.64
C LYS A 38 21.94 -8.06 -10.86
N GLN A 39 21.96 -9.27 -11.39
CA GLN A 39 20.75 -10.08 -11.55
C GLN A 39 20.10 -10.42 -10.20
N HIS A 40 20.92 -10.77 -9.20
CA HIS A 40 20.43 -11.03 -7.85
C HIS A 40 19.77 -9.79 -7.23
N TRP A 41 20.41 -8.62 -7.33
CA TRP A 41 19.85 -7.36 -6.84
C TRP A 41 18.53 -6.99 -7.52
N ASN A 42 18.44 -7.15 -8.85
CA ASN A 42 17.19 -6.93 -9.58
C ASN A 42 16.07 -7.87 -9.09
N LYS A 43 16.39 -9.13 -8.80
CA LYS A 43 15.42 -10.09 -8.27
C LYS A 43 14.91 -9.70 -6.88
N VAL A 44 15.81 -9.29 -5.98
CA VAL A 44 15.45 -8.83 -4.63
C VAL A 44 14.59 -7.56 -4.70
N GLN A 45 14.94 -6.61 -5.58
CA GLN A 45 14.16 -5.41 -5.80
C GLN A 45 12.74 -5.73 -6.31
N GLN A 46 12.59 -6.65 -7.27
CA GLN A 46 11.28 -7.07 -7.75
C GLN A 46 10.44 -7.74 -6.66
N GLN A 47 11.05 -8.63 -5.86
CA GLN A 47 10.36 -9.28 -4.74
C GLN A 47 9.87 -8.28 -3.70
N PHE A 48 10.71 -7.29 -3.37
CA PHE A 48 10.33 -6.21 -2.45
C PHE A 48 9.20 -5.35 -3.02
N SER A 49 9.27 -4.99 -4.31
CA SER A 49 8.22 -4.21 -4.98
C SER A 49 6.89 -4.96 -4.98
N ASN A 50 6.89 -6.26 -5.27
CA ASN A 50 5.68 -7.09 -5.26
C ASN A 50 5.09 -7.19 -3.85
N ALA A 51 5.94 -7.38 -2.82
CA ALA A 51 5.49 -7.45 -1.43
C ALA A 51 4.93 -6.10 -0.93
N MET A 52 5.51 -4.98 -1.39
CA MET A 52 4.99 -3.64 -1.12
C MET A 52 3.65 -3.40 -1.83
N GLU A 53 3.53 -3.76 -3.10
CA GLU A 53 2.29 -3.64 -3.86
C GLU A 53 1.18 -4.52 -3.26
N GLU A 54 1.49 -5.75 -2.86
CA GLU A 54 0.55 -6.64 -2.20
C GLU A 54 0.10 -6.10 -0.82
N LYS A 55 1.02 -5.53 -0.04
CA LYS A 55 0.68 -4.85 1.23
C LYS A 55 -0.10 -3.56 1.05
N LEU A 56 0.19 -2.81 -0.03
CA LEU A 56 -0.50 -1.57 -0.35
C LEU A 56 -1.91 -1.83 -0.92
N ASP A 57 -2.10 -2.93 -1.66
CA ASP A 57 -3.34 -3.24 -2.36
C ASP A 57 -4.30 -4.14 -1.57
N ARG A 58 -3.81 -5.03 -0.70
CA ARG A 58 -4.61 -6.17 -0.23
C ARG A 58 -4.44 -6.50 1.24
N LEU A 59 -5.40 -6.04 2.03
CA LEU A 59 -6.26 -6.90 2.88
C LEU A 59 -7.02 -6.02 3.85
N GLU A 60 -6.31 -5.13 4.54
CA GLU A 60 -6.91 -4.30 5.58
C GLU A 60 -7.80 -3.21 4.99
N LEU A 61 -7.37 -2.55 3.90
CA LEU A 61 -8.17 -1.52 3.24
C LEU A 61 -9.42 -2.11 2.58
N LYS A 62 -9.28 -3.22 1.86
CA LYS A 62 -10.42 -3.91 1.24
C LYS A 62 -11.40 -4.45 2.30
N ALA A 63 -10.89 -5.08 3.37
CA ALA A 63 -11.73 -5.54 4.47
C ALA A 63 -12.42 -4.36 5.18
N PHE A 64 -11.75 -3.23 5.32
CA PHE A 64 -12.32 -2.01 5.90
C PHE A 64 -13.42 -1.42 5.01
N CYS A 65 -13.20 -1.31 3.71
CA CYS A 65 -14.21 -0.89 2.74
C CYS A 65 -15.45 -1.78 2.78
N ASN A 66 -15.28 -3.11 2.78
CA ASN A 66 -16.40 -4.04 2.88
C ASN A 66 -17.18 -3.84 4.19
N ARG A 67 -16.50 -3.65 5.33
CA ARG A 67 -17.19 -3.38 6.61
C ARG A 67 -17.97 -2.07 6.59
N MET A 68 -17.44 -1.04 5.95
CA MET A 68 -18.12 0.25 5.78
C MET A 68 -19.38 0.10 4.92
N GLU A 69 -19.29 -0.63 3.82
CA GLU A 69 -20.41 -0.90 2.92
C GLU A 69 -21.52 -1.72 3.61
N ASP A 70 -21.15 -2.78 4.33
CA ASP A 70 -22.10 -3.57 5.13
C ASP A 70 -22.80 -2.72 6.21
N SER A 71 -22.03 -1.86 6.89
CA SER A 71 -22.59 -0.95 7.90
C SER A 71 -23.52 0.08 7.28
N TRP A 72 -23.18 0.63 6.11
CA TRP A 72 -24.01 1.57 5.38
C TRP A 72 -25.35 0.93 4.99
N ASN A 73 -25.30 -0.27 4.39
CA ASN A 73 -26.48 -1.00 3.96
C ASN A 73 -27.41 -1.30 5.14
N ARG A 74 -26.87 -1.77 6.28
CA ARG A 74 -27.66 -2.00 7.50
C ARG A 74 -28.33 -0.73 8.03
N ASN A 75 -27.62 0.40 8.04
CA ASN A 75 -28.20 1.66 8.51
C ASN A 75 -29.32 2.16 7.59
N ILE A 76 -29.17 2.01 6.29
CA ILE A 76 -30.22 2.36 5.33
C ILE A 76 -31.45 1.47 5.53
N GLU A 77 -31.26 0.16 5.65
CA GLU A 77 -32.35 -0.79 5.90
C GLU A 77 -33.08 -0.48 7.23
N ASP A 78 -32.33 -0.18 8.30
CA ASP A 78 -32.91 0.23 9.58
C ASP A 78 -33.69 1.55 9.48
N LEU A 79 -33.18 2.52 8.72
CA LEU A 79 -33.86 3.80 8.49
C LEU A 79 -35.14 3.61 7.69
N GLU A 80 -35.09 2.83 6.61
CA GLU A 80 -36.26 2.50 5.78
C GLU A 80 -37.32 1.78 6.62
N ASN A 81 -36.92 0.79 7.43
CA ASN A 81 -37.83 0.08 8.32
C ASN A 81 -38.47 1.00 9.37
N ARG A 82 -37.70 1.91 9.97
CA ARG A 82 -38.25 2.93 10.89
C ARG A 82 -39.25 3.82 10.18
N MET A 83 -38.93 4.31 8.98
CA MET A 83 -39.83 5.18 8.22
C MET A 83 -41.12 4.48 7.81
N MET A 84 -41.07 3.19 7.48
CA MET A 84 -42.25 2.40 7.09
C MET A 84 -43.13 2.00 8.29
N HIS A 85 -42.53 1.82 9.48
CA HIS A 85 -43.28 1.53 10.71
C HIS A 85 -43.85 2.81 11.37
N ASP A 86 -43.26 3.97 11.13
CA ASP A 86 -43.72 5.28 11.63
C ASP A 86 -44.83 5.88 10.72
N ASN A 87 -45.81 5.06 10.35
CA ASN A 87 -46.83 5.37 9.35
C ASN A 87 -47.98 6.26 9.86
N GLY A 88 -47.74 7.18 10.80
CA GLY A 88 -48.85 7.96 11.35
C GLY A 88 -48.57 9.32 12.00
N ALA A 89 -47.35 9.64 12.41
CA ALA A 89 -47.11 10.97 12.95
C ALA A 89 -45.64 11.38 12.78
N GLY A 90 -45.38 12.30 11.85
CA GLY A 90 -44.04 12.76 11.50
C GLY A 90 -43.18 13.04 12.73
N ILE A 91 -41.91 12.61 12.65
CA ILE A 91 -40.79 12.80 13.60
C ILE A 91 -41.19 13.68 14.79
N LYS A 92 -41.82 13.09 15.81
CA LYS A 92 -42.13 13.80 17.05
C LYS A 92 -40.82 13.97 17.80
N LYS A 93 -40.17 15.12 17.66
CA LYS A 93 -39.16 15.54 18.65
C LYS A 93 -39.82 15.43 20.02
N GLN A 94 -39.22 14.64 20.92
CA GLN A 94 -39.70 14.56 22.30
C GLN A 94 -39.66 15.98 22.87
N LEU A 95 -40.83 16.57 23.07
CA LEU A 95 -40.94 17.90 23.66
C LEU A 95 -40.60 17.77 25.15
N PRO A 96 -39.73 18.64 25.68
CA PRO A 96 -39.55 18.75 27.12
C PRO A 96 -40.90 19.01 27.78
N VAL A 97 -41.34 18.13 28.68
CA VAL A 97 -42.54 18.33 29.51
C VAL A 97 -42.08 18.96 30.83
N PRO A 98 -42.79 19.97 31.37
CA PRO A 98 -44.01 20.61 30.84
C PRO A 98 -43.70 21.73 29.82
N PHE A 99 -44.57 21.87 28.82
CA PHE A 99 -44.56 22.99 27.87
C PHE A 99 -45.86 23.79 27.94
N THR A 100 -45.79 25.07 27.57
CA THR A 100 -46.95 25.99 27.59
C THR A 100 -47.50 26.14 26.18
N CYS A 101 -48.83 26.04 26.02
CA CYS A 101 -49.50 26.29 24.76
C CYS A 101 -49.44 27.79 24.41
N LEU A 102 -48.80 28.16 23.30
CA LEU A 102 -48.65 29.56 22.90
C LEU A 102 -49.97 30.26 22.55
N SER A 103 -51.03 29.51 22.24
CA SER A 103 -52.32 30.10 21.85
C SER A 103 -53.24 30.40 23.04
N CYS A 104 -53.05 29.73 24.17
CA CYS A 104 -53.93 29.87 25.33
C CYS A 104 -53.21 29.91 26.69
N ASP A 105 -51.88 29.95 26.67
CA ASP A 105 -50.97 29.93 27.82
C ASP A 105 -51.21 28.79 28.82
N ARG A 106 -51.91 27.74 28.40
CA ARG A 106 -52.20 26.58 29.23
C ARG A 106 -50.97 25.66 29.30
N MET A 107 -50.55 25.31 30.49
CA MET A 107 -49.51 24.31 30.72
C MET A 107 -50.04 22.92 30.35
N LEU A 108 -49.36 22.22 29.44
CA LEU A 108 -49.76 20.90 28.97
C LEU A 108 -48.85 19.82 29.57
N THR A 109 -49.46 18.88 30.27
CA THR A 109 -48.83 17.64 30.75
C THR A 109 -49.33 16.48 29.89
N MET A 110 -48.63 16.20 28.79
CA MET A 110 -48.88 14.97 28.03
C MET A 110 -47.87 13.90 28.48
N GLN A 111 -48.37 12.70 28.79
CA GLN A 111 -47.51 11.53 28.95
C GLN A 111 -47.05 11.10 27.56
N VAL A 112 -45.75 10.97 27.38
CA VAL A 112 -45.16 10.44 26.15
C VAL A 112 -45.28 8.91 26.22
N PRO A 113 -45.95 8.24 25.28
CA PRO A 113 -45.95 6.78 25.24
C PRO A 113 -44.54 6.29 24.90
N GLY A 114 -43.91 5.53 25.81
CA GLY A 114 -42.57 4.97 25.60
C GLY A 114 -41.61 5.02 26.79
N GLN A 115 -42.12 4.87 28.03
CA GLN A 115 -41.32 4.46 29.19
C GLN A 115 -41.60 3.00 29.50
#